data_AF-A0A6M4H0X3-F1
#
_entry.id   AF-A0A6M4H0X3-F1
#
_cell.length_a   1.000
_cell.length_b   1.000
_cell.length_c   1.000
_cell.angle_alpha   90.00
_cell.angle_beta   90.00
_cell.angle_gamma   90.00
#
_symmetry.space_group_name_H-M   'P 1'
#
loop_
_entity.id
_entity.type
_entity.pdbx_description
1 polymer ?
#
loop_
_entity_poly.entity_id
_entity_poly.type
_entity_poly.pdbx_seq_one_letter_code
_entity_poly.pdbx_strand_id
1 'polypeptide(L)'
;MRIPALLALALSLSLPATAADDLAQDRDTVIALLAASVAARALVSTAVDECTARYADMVDPALDAKMEWEVRNQPVEAKARDIANRLGSKIAASSGFLAYETQKKHLLAESETQTAANVRQTMTKTFASSTEPQRVAACKDLVKSVHDGKMDFAITQPNAFKILQTFR
;
A
#
# COMPACT_ATOMS: atom_id res chain seq x y z
N MET A 1 41.44 50.60 6.75
CA MET A 1 40.73 50.40 5.46
C MET A 1 39.68 49.32 5.68
N ARG A 2 38.42 49.61 5.35
CA ARG A 2 37.21 48.86 5.72
C ARG A 2 36.51 48.30 4.46
N ILE A 3 36.17 47.00 4.52
CA ILE A 3 35.06 46.27 3.83
C ILE A 3 35.27 45.98 2.31
N PRO A 4 34.77 44.85 1.71
CA PRO A 4 33.97 43.69 2.22
C PRO A 4 34.61 42.30 1.91
N ALA A 5 34.37 41.18 2.60
CA ALA A 5 33.13 40.58 3.12
C ALA A 5 32.08 40.17 2.04
N LEU A 6 32.48 39.86 0.81
CA LEU A 6 31.57 39.41 -0.27
C LEU A 6 32.09 38.17 -1.04
N LEU A 7 32.70 37.22 -0.33
CA LEU A 7 33.03 35.89 -0.87
C LEU A 7 32.38 34.77 -0.05
N ALA A 8 31.22 35.07 0.51
CA ALA A 8 30.22 34.07 0.89
C ALA A 8 29.00 34.29 -0.02
N LEU A 9 28.39 33.19 -0.50
CA LEU A 9 27.25 33.12 -1.44
C LEU A 9 27.58 33.17 -2.94
N ALA A 10 28.29 32.16 -3.44
CA ALA A 10 28.13 31.74 -4.84
C ALA A 10 28.15 30.20 -5.02
N LEU A 11 27.87 29.45 -3.95
CA LEU A 11 27.60 28.00 -4.00
C LEU A 11 26.23 27.68 -3.38
N SER A 12 25.22 28.50 -3.67
CA SER A 12 23.85 28.02 -3.64
C SER A 12 23.65 27.22 -4.93
N LEU A 13 23.96 25.92 -4.84
CA LEU A 13 23.64 24.90 -5.83
C LEU A 13 22.17 25.05 -6.24
N SER A 14 21.92 25.72 -7.35
CA SER A 14 20.69 25.55 -8.11
C SER A 14 20.71 24.13 -8.64
N LEU A 15 20.09 23.19 -7.90
CA LEU A 15 19.65 21.95 -8.52
C LEU A 15 18.84 22.36 -9.76
N PRO A 16 19.16 21.81 -10.95
CA PRO A 16 18.38 22.12 -12.14
C PRO A 16 16.92 21.73 -11.85
N ALA A 17 15.97 22.61 -12.20
CA ALA A 17 14.54 22.41 -11.90
C ALA A 17 14.03 21.02 -12.33
N THR A 18 14.60 20.48 -13.41
CA THR A 18 14.34 19.12 -13.90
C THR A 18 14.68 18.02 -12.87
N ALA A 19 15.79 18.16 -12.13
CA ALA A 19 16.16 17.20 -11.09
C ALA A 19 15.28 17.29 -9.84
N ALA A 20 14.65 18.44 -9.60
CA ALA A 20 13.69 18.60 -8.50
C ALA A 20 12.33 17.96 -8.84
N ASP A 21 11.87 18.13 -10.09
CA ASP A 21 10.63 17.51 -10.58
C ASP A 21 10.74 15.98 -10.65
N ASP A 22 11.87 15.46 -11.14
CA ASP A 22 12.14 14.00 -11.19
C ASP A 22 12.12 13.38 -9.78
N LEU A 23 12.72 14.06 -8.79
CA LEU A 23 12.77 13.59 -7.41
C LEU A 23 11.39 13.61 -6.73
N ALA A 24 10.56 14.61 -7.04
CA ALA A 24 9.19 14.67 -6.56
C ALA A 24 8.34 13.53 -7.14
N GLN A 25 8.46 13.26 -8.44
CA GLN A 25 7.77 12.15 -9.09
C GLN A 25 8.24 10.78 -8.55
N ASP A 26 9.54 10.59 -8.33
CA ASP A 26 10.08 9.38 -7.69
C ASP A 26 9.51 9.21 -6.27
N ARG A 27 9.34 10.30 -5.51
CA ARG A 27 8.74 10.28 -4.17
C ARG A 27 7.29 9.84 -4.19
N ASP A 28 6.47 10.40 -5.05
CA ASP A 28 5.05 10.03 -5.16
C ASP A 28 4.89 8.57 -5.60
N THR A 29 5.76 8.12 -6.50
CA THR A 29 5.82 6.72 -6.94
C THR A 29 6.13 5.79 -5.77
N VAL A 30 7.14 6.13 -4.95
CA VAL A 30 7.50 5.35 -3.74
C VAL A 30 6.33 5.27 -2.77
N ILE A 31 5.67 6.39 -2.50
CA ILE A 31 4.53 6.45 -1.57
C ILE A 31 3.40 5.54 -2.06
N ALA A 32 3.02 5.68 -3.33
CA ALA A 32 1.94 4.89 -3.93
C ALA A 32 2.22 3.38 -3.87
N LEU A 33 3.44 2.95 -4.22
CA LEU A 33 3.82 1.55 -4.22
C LEU A 33 3.89 0.95 -2.80
N LEU A 34 4.47 1.67 -1.84
CA LEU A 34 4.56 1.20 -0.45
C LEU A 34 3.18 1.06 0.18
N ALA A 35 2.33 2.10 0.08
CA ALA A 35 0.99 2.09 0.64
C ALA A 35 0.14 0.95 0.04
N ALA A 36 0.15 0.81 -1.29
CA ALA A 36 -0.59 -0.25 -1.98
C ALA A 36 -0.12 -1.66 -1.59
N SER A 37 1.19 -1.85 -1.36
CA SER A 37 1.77 -3.17 -1.03
C SER A 37 1.28 -3.78 0.28
N VAL A 38 0.76 -2.96 1.20
CA VAL A 38 0.17 -3.41 2.46
C VAL A 38 -1.35 -3.29 2.46
N ALA A 39 -1.91 -2.31 1.74
CA ALA A 39 -3.35 -2.11 1.67
C ALA A 39 -4.10 -3.30 1.09
N ALA A 40 -3.61 -3.91 0.00
CA ALA A 40 -4.27 -5.07 -0.62
C ALA A 40 -4.37 -6.26 0.35
N ARG A 41 -3.27 -6.55 1.06
CA ARG A 41 -3.23 -7.61 2.09
C ARG A 41 -4.12 -7.31 3.28
N ALA A 42 -4.04 -6.08 3.80
CA ALA A 42 -4.86 -5.63 4.93
C ALA A 42 -6.36 -5.75 4.60
N LEU A 43 -6.74 -5.40 3.37
CA LEU A 43 -8.10 -5.52 2.85
C LEU A 43 -8.60 -6.96 2.91
N VAL A 44 -7.90 -7.89 2.26
CA VAL A 44 -8.31 -9.29 2.19
C VAL A 44 -8.26 -9.96 3.55
N SER A 45 -7.19 -9.76 4.31
CA SER A 45 -7.03 -10.38 5.64
C SER A 45 -8.13 -9.91 6.58
N THR A 46 -8.36 -8.60 6.70
CA THR A 46 -9.40 -8.07 7.59
C THR A 46 -10.78 -8.55 7.18
N ALA A 47 -11.08 -8.58 5.88
CA ALA A 47 -12.39 -8.99 5.40
C ALA A 47 -12.67 -10.48 5.66
N VAL A 48 -11.67 -11.34 5.44
CA VAL A 48 -11.74 -12.78 5.75
C VAL A 48 -11.86 -12.99 7.25
N ASP A 49 -11.00 -12.36 8.05
CA ASP A 49 -10.95 -12.55 9.50
C ASP A 49 -12.28 -12.14 10.17
N GLU A 50 -12.93 -11.06 9.71
CA GLU A 50 -14.26 -10.64 10.19
C GLU A 50 -15.36 -11.68 9.88
N CYS A 51 -15.26 -12.39 8.76
CA CYS A 51 -16.19 -13.44 8.39
C CYS A 51 -15.94 -14.75 9.18
N THR A 52 -14.68 -15.16 9.33
CA THR A 52 -14.31 -16.40 10.04
C THR A 52 -14.45 -16.28 11.55
N ALA A 53 -14.35 -15.07 12.11
CA ALA A 53 -14.61 -14.84 13.54
C ALA A 53 -16.08 -15.08 13.93
N ARG A 54 -17.00 -15.05 12.96
CA ARG A 54 -18.46 -15.13 13.20
C ARG A 54 -19.07 -16.45 12.72
N TYR A 55 -18.53 -17.04 11.66
CA TYR A 55 -19.13 -18.19 10.97
C TYR A 55 -18.12 -19.33 10.82
N ALA A 56 -18.26 -20.37 11.66
CA ALA A 56 -17.32 -21.48 11.72
C ALA A 56 -17.29 -22.30 10.41
N ASP A 57 -18.42 -22.42 9.71
CA ASP A 57 -18.51 -23.11 8.41
C ASP A 57 -17.75 -22.41 7.29
N MET A 58 -17.29 -21.17 7.51
CA MET A 58 -16.53 -20.39 6.56
C MET A 58 -15.02 -20.41 6.78
N VAL A 59 -14.53 -21.00 7.87
CA VAL A 59 -13.09 -20.95 8.23
C VAL A 59 -12.23 -21.56 7.14
N ASP A 60 -12.43 -22.84 6.82
CA ASP A 60 -11.63 -23.56 5.83
C ASP A 60 -11.68 -22.91 4.43
N PRO A 61 -12.85 -22.67 3.80
CA PRO A 61 -12.89 -22.07 2.48
C PRO A 61 -12.33 -20.64 2.44
N ALA A 62 -12.41 -19.88 3.54
CA ALA A 62 -11.84 -18.53 3.59
C ALA A 62 -10.32 -18.55 3.74
N LEU A 63 -9.77 -19.50 4.51
CA LEU A 63 -8.33 -19.71 4.61
C LEU A 63 -7.74 -20.17 3.28
N ASP A 64 -8.40 -21.11 2.59
CA ASP A 64 -7.98 -21.56 1.26
C ASP A 64 -7.96 -20.39 0.26
N ALA A 65 -9.05 -19.60 0.20
CA ALA A 65 -9.11 -18.43 -0.67
C ALA A 65 -8.00 -17.40 -0.34
N LYS A 66 -7.70 -17.20 0.95
CA LYS A 66 -6.63 -16.30 1.39
C LYS A 66 -5.26 -16.82 0.96
N MET A 67 -4.99 -18.12 1.10
CA MET A 67 -3.73 -18.73 0.65
C MET A 67 -3.54 -18.61 -0.86
N GLU A 68 -4.58 -18.87 -1.64
CA GLU A 68 -4.51 -18.70 -3.10
C GLU A 68 -4.29 -17.24 -3.50
N TRP A 69 -4.96 -16.31 -2.81
CA TRP A 69 -4.72 -14.88 -3.00
C TRP A 69 -3.27 -14.52 -2.69
N GLU A 70 -2.69 -15.03 -1.61
CA GLU A 70 -1.29 -14.79 -1.25
C GLU A 70 -0.34 -15.28 -2.34
N VAL A 71 -0.56 -16.49 -2.88
CA VAL A 71 0.24 -17.04 -3.99
C VAL A 71 0.23 -16.11 -5.21
N ARG A 72 -0.94 -15.56 -5.58
CA ARG A 72 -1.05 -14.64 -6.72
C ARG A 72 -0.44 -13.26 -6.46
N ASN A 73 -0.53 -12.75 -5.23
CA ASN A 73 -0.26 -11.35 -4.93
C ASN A 73 1.09 -11.09 -4.24
N GLN A 74 1.64 -12.04 -3.51
CA GLN A 74 2.93 -11.88 -2.82
C GLN A 74 4.08 -11.51 -3.79
N PRO A 75 4.20 -12.09 -5.01
CA PRO A 75 5.22 -11.66 -5.97
C PRO A 75 5.02 -10.22 -6.45
N VAL A 76 3.77 -9.78 -6.63
CA VAL A 76 3.43 -8.42 -7.07
C VAL A 76 3.77 -7.40 -5.98
N GLU A 77 3.42 -7.69 -4.73
CA GLU A 77 3.79 -6.85 -3.59
C GLU A 77 5.31 -6.81 -3.37
N ALA A 78 6.00 -7.94 -3.55
CA ALA A 78 7.45 -7.99 -3.45
C ALA A 78 8.10 -7.10 -4.52
N LYS A 79 7.62 -7.16 -5.77
CA LYS A 79 8.06 -6.26 -6.85
C LYS A 79 7.79 -4.79 -6.52
N ALA A 80 6.63 -4.47 -5.94
CA ALA A 80 6.31 -3.11 -5.51
C ALA A 80 7.27 -2.58 -4.45
N ARG A 81 7.56 -3.40 -3.44
CA ARG A 81 8.53 -3.07 -2.39
C ARG A 81 9.94 -2.90 -2.95
N ASP A 82 10.37 -3.75 -3.87
CA ASP A 82 11.67 -3.65 -4.53
C ASP A 82 11.84 -2.34 -5.30
N ILE A 83 10.89 -2.01 -6.19
CA ILE A 83 10.93 -0.75 -6.95
C ILE A 83 10.91 0.46 -6.02
N ALA A 84 10.05 0.44 -5.00
CA ALA A 84 9.96 1.52 -4.03
C ALA A 84 11.27 1.69 -3.24
N ASN A 85 11.97 0.61 -2.87
CA ASN A 85 13.26 0.69 -2.20
C ASN A 85 14.34 1.25 -3.13
N ARG A 86 14.37 0.83 -4.40
CA ARG A 86 15.31 1.34 -5.40
C ARG A 86 15.16 2.84 -5.62
N LEU A 87 13.94 3.33 -5.84
CA LEU A 87 13.67 4.76 -5.98
C LEU A 87 13.90 5.51 -4.65
N GLY A 88 13.49 4.91 -3.54
CA GLY A 88 13.68 5.43 -2.19
C GLY A 88 15.14 5.67 -1.81
N SER A 89 16.07 4.84 -2.30
CA SER A 89 17.51 5.04 -2.09
C SER A 89 18.02 6.37 -2.66
N LYS A 90 17.49 6.82 -3.80
CA LYS A 90 17.84 8.13 -4.39
C LYS A 90 17.33 9.28 -3.51
N ILE A 91 16.12 9.14 -2.99
CA ILE A 91 15.50 10.12 -2.08
C ILE A 91 16.30 10.19 -0.78
N ALA A 92 16.62 9.03 -0.19
CA ALA A 92 17.43 8.91 1.01
C ALA A 92 18.81 9.57 0.88
N ALA A 93 19.42 9.53 -0.31
CA ALA A 93 20.68 10.21 -0.58
C ALA A 93 20.56 11.75 -0.53
N SER A 94 19.37 12.30 -0.83
CA SER A 94 19.10 13.74 -0.83
C SER A 94 18.61 14.29 0.52
N SER A 95 17.83 13.50 1.27
CA SER A 95 17.15 13.95 2.50
C SER A 95 17.64 13.26 3.79
N GLY A 96 18.56 12.30 3.66
CA GLY A 96 19.07 11.49 4.76
C GLY A 96 18.34 10.16 4.93
N PHE A 97 19.11 9.08 5.06
CA PHE A 97 18.62 7.70 5.16
C PHE A 97 17.71 7.44 6.37
N LEU A 98 18.08 7.95 7.55
CA LEU A 98 17.30 7.73 8.78
C LEU A 98 15.90 8.37 8.70
N ALA A 99 15.81 9.57 8.13
CA ALA A 99 14.54 10.26 7.93
C ALA A 99 13.64 9.50 6.95
N TYR A 100 14.21 9.03 5.84
CA TYR A 100 13.48 8.20 4.86
C TYR A 100 12.95 6.91 5.48
N GLU A 101 13.79 6.12 6.16
CA GLU A 101 13.36 4.85 6.76
C GLU A 101 12.29 5.04 7.85
N THR A 102 12.36 6.13 8.61
CA THR A 102 11.33 6.49 9.58
C THR A 102 9.99 6.80 8.90
N GLN A 103 10.00 7.63 7.85
CA GLN A 103 8.80 7.96 7.08
C GLN A 103 8.20 6.73 6.41
N LYS A 104 9.02 5.88 5.81
CA LYS A 104 8.59 4.62 5.19
C LYS A 104 7.89 3.69 6.19
N LYS A 105 8.48 3.49 7.38
CA LYS A 105 7.86 2.67 8.43
C LYS A 105 6.52 3.24 8.87
N HIS A 106 6.46 4.56 9.06
CA HIS A 106 5.22 5.23 9.43
C HIS A 106 4.14 5.05 8.36
N LEU A 107 4.46 5.30 7.09
CA LEU A 107 3.56 5.17 5.95
C LEU A 107 2.99 3.74 5.82
N LEU A 108 3.85 2.72 5.94
CA LEU A 108 3.42 1.33 5.87
C LEU A 108 2.42 1.00 6.99
N ALA A 109 2.75 1.36 8.23
CA ALA A 109 1.89 1.11 9.38
C ALA A 109 0.56 1.87 9.30
N GLU A 110 0.59 3.13 8.88
CA GLU A 110 -0.60 3.96 8.70
C GLU A 110 -1.51 3.38 7.61
N SER A 111 -0.95 3.04 6.44
CA SER A 111 -1.72 2.49 5.32
C SER A 111 -2.40 1.17 5.68
N GLU A 112 -1.69 0.29 6.38
CA GLU A 112 -2.23 -0.97 6.88
C GLU A 112 -3.37 -0.72 7.90
N THR A 113 -3.11 0.11 8.91
CA THR A 113 -4.08 0.41 9.98
C THR A 113 -5.34 1.08 9.42
N GLN A 114 -5.18 2.08 8.57
CA GLN A 114 -6.30 2.81 7.97
C GLN A 114 -7.13 1.89 7.07
N THR A 115 -6.48 1.04 6.28
CA THR A 115 -7.20 0.08 5.41
C THR A 115 -7.99 -0.90 6.25
N ALA A 116 -7.40 -1.50 7.28
CA ALA A 116 -8.10 -2.41 8.18
C ALA A 116 -9.30 -1.71 8.87
N ALA A 117 -9.11 -0.48 9.36
CA ALA A 117 -10.18 0.29 9.97
C ALA A 117 -11.34 0.57 9.01
N ASN A 118 -11.03 0.98 7.77
CA ASN A 118 -12.02 1.25 6.73
C ASN A 118 -12.84 0.00 6.38
N VAL A 119 -12.18 -1.16 6.30
CA VAL A 119 -12.84 -2.44 6.01
C VAL A 119 -13.78 -2.82 7.14
N ARG A 120 -13.32 -2.79 8.40
CA ARG A 120 -14.18 -3.08 9.57
C ARG A 120 -15.38 -2.15 9.62
N GLN A 121 -15.18 -0.85 9.38
CA GLN A 121 -16.26 0.11 9.36
C GLN A 121 -17.26 -0.19 8.24
N THR A 122 -16.78 -0.53 7.04
CA THR A 122 -17.62 -0.87 5.90
C THR A 122 -18.44 -2.13 6.18
N MET A 123 -17.81 -3.20 6.66
CA MET A 123 -18.52 -4.43 7.02
C MET A 123 -19.53 -4.20 8.14
N THR A 124 -19.16 -3.45 9.18
CA THR A 124 -20.08 -3.10 10.27
C THR A 124 -21.31 -2.37 9.75
N LYS A 125 -21.13 -1.37 8.88
CA LYS A 125 -22.24 -0.64 8.26
C LYS A 125 -23.10 -1.54 7.38
N THR A 126 -22.48 -2.35 6.52
CA THR A 126 -23.19 -3.28 5.63
C THR A 126 -24.01 -4.29 6.43
N PHE A 127 -23.49 -4.77 7.56
CA PHE A 127 -24.13 -5.81 8.36
C PHE A 127 -25.07 -5.31 9.46
N ALA A 128 -25.10 -3.99 9.74
CA ALA A 128 -25.89 -3.41 10.82
C ALA A 128 -27.40 -3.66 10.67
N SER A 129 -27.91 -3.66 9.44
CA SER A 129 -29.33 -3.89 9.13
C SER A 129 -29.61 -5.24 8.48
N SER A 130 -28.61 -6.11 8.36
CA SER A 130 -28.74 -7.41 7.69
C SER A 130 -29.13 -8.52 8.66
N THR A 131 -30.01 -9.42 8.22
CA THR A 131 -30.29 -10.66 8.94
C THR A 131 -29.10 -11.60 8.88
N GLU A 132 -29.03 -12.57 9.79
CA GLU A 132 -27.94 -13.55 9.80
C GLU A 132 -27.76 -14.29 8.46
N PRO A 133 -28.81 -14.81 7.79
CA PRO A 133 -28.66 -15.42 6.47
C PRO A 133 -28.05 -14.49 5.41
N GLN A 134 -28.41 -13.19 5.44
CA GLN A 134 -27.86 -12.20 4.51
C GLN A 134 -26.38 -11.94 4.78
N ARG A 135 -25.97 -11.89 6.06
CA ARG A 135 -24.57 -11.72 6.44
C ARG A 135 -23.73 -12.93 6.04
N VAL A 136 -24.24 -14.15 6.24
CA VAL A 136 -23.58 -15.39 5.81
C VAL A 136 -23.42 -15.41 4.29
N ALA A 137 -24.47 -15.06 3.53
CA ALA A 137 -24.40 -14.97 2.07
C ALA A 137 -23.34 -13.94 1.61
N ALA A 138 -23.32 -12.76 2.23
CA ALA A 138 -22.32 -11.74 1.92
C ALA A 138 -20.88 -12.21 2.22
N CYS A 139 -20.66 -12.93 3.32
CA CYS A 139 -19.36 -13.53 3.61
C CYS A 139 -18.97 -14.61 2.59
N LYS A 140 -19.91 -15.43 2.13
CA LYS A 140 -19.68 -16.42 1.06
C LYS A 140 -19.29 -15.76 -0.26
N ASP A 141 -19.99 -14.69 -0.64
CA ASP A 141 -19.69 -13.92 -1.85
C ASP A 141 -18.33 -13.22 -1.76
N LEU A 142 -17.95 -12.75 -0.57
CA LEU A 142 -16.66 -12.14 -0.32
C LEU A 142 -15.54 -13.17 -0.47
N VAL A 143 -15.64 -14.33 0.19
CA VAL A 143 -14.66 -15.42 0.07
C VAL A 143 -14.54 -15.88 -1.38
N LYS A 144 -15.68 -16.03 -2.08
CA LYS A 144 -15.68 -16.33 -3.50
C LYS A 144 -14.97 -15.25 -4.33
N SER A 145 -15.16 -13.97 -4.01
CA SER A 145 -14.50 -12.88 -4.71
C SER A 145 -12.98 -12.87 -4.49
N VAL A 146 -12.50 -13.27 -3.32
CA VAL A 146 -11.07 -13.48 -3.04
C VAL A 146 -10.54 -14.65 -3.88
N HIS A 147 -11.23 -15.79 -3.86
CA HIS A 147 -10.87 -16.98 -4.64
C HIS A 147 -10.80 -16.68 -6.14
N ASP A 148 -11.84 -16.01 -6.68
CA ASP A 148 -11.96 -15.64 -8.10
C ASP A 148 -10.98 -14.52 -8.53
N GLY A 149 -10.11 -14.01 -7.64
CA GLY A 149 -9.12 -12.99 -7.96
C GLY A 149 -9.65 -11.56 -8.09
N LYS A 150 -10.91 -11.31 -7.71
CA LYS A 150 -11.53 -9.98 -7.78
C LYS A 150 -10.99 -9.01 -6.73
N MET A 151 -10.28 -9.54 -5.73
CA MET A 151 -9.61 -8.76 -4.69
C MET A 151 -8.08 -8.75 -4.85
N ASP A 152 -7.57 -9.19 -6.02
CA ASP A 152 -6.14 -9.13 -6.31
C ASP A 152 -5.63 -7.67 -6.34
N PHE A 153 -4.33 -7.51 -6.11
CA PHE A 153 -3.62 -6.23 -6.10
C PHE A 153 -3.90 -5.42 -7.36
N ALA A 154 -3.91 -6.06 -8.53
CA ALA A 154 -4.17 -5.41 -9.81
C ALA A 154 -5.57 -4.77 -9.89
N ILE A 155 -6.55 -5.33 -9.17
CA ILE A 155 -7.93 -4.86 -9.16
C ILE A 155 -8.14 -3.81 -8.07
N THR A 156 -7.60 -4.05 -6.88
CA THR A 156 -7.83 -3.21 -5.70
C THR A 156 -6.90 -1.99 -5.64
N GLN A 157 -5.73 -2.08 -6.29
CA GLN A 157 -4.72 -1.02 -6.33
C GLN A 157 -4.31 -0.71 -7.79
N PRO A 158 -5.26 -0.34 -8.69
CA PRO A 158 -5.02 -0.28 -10.13
C PRO A 158 -3.95 0.75 -10.53
N ASN A 159 -3.88 1.88 -9.81
CA ASN A 159 -2.88 2.91 -10.07
C ASN A 159 -1.47 2.42 -9.74
N ALA A 160 -1.29 1.78 -8.58
CA ALA A 160 -0.01 1.18 -8.21
C ALA A 160 0.38 0.05 -9.16
N PHE A 161 -0.59 -0.78 -9.59
CA PHE A 161 -0.32 -1.82 -10.56
C PHE A 161 0.11 -1.27 -11.93
N LYS A 162 -0.51 -0.19 -12.39
CA LYS A 162 -0.09 0.51 -13.63
C LYS A 162 1.35 1.01 -13.52
N ILE A 163 1.75 1.57 -12.36
CA ILE A 163 3.14 1.95 -12.09
C ILE A 163 4.04 0.72 -12.21
N LEU A 164 3.71 -0.43 -11.62
CA LEU A 164 4.53 -1.65 -11.73
C LEU A 164 4.73 -2.12 -13.18
N GLN A 165 3.78 -1.83 -14.07
CA GLN A 165 3.86 -2.16 -15.49
C GLN A 165 4.80 -1.21 -16.27
N THR A 166 5.04 0.00 -15.80
CA THR A 166 6.02 0.92 -16.42
C THR A 166 7.46 0.58 -16.07
N PHE A 167 7.69 -0.09 -14.94
CA PHE A 167 8.99 -0.61 -14.50
C PHE A 167 9.20 -2.08 -14.91
N ARG A 168 8.92 -2.41 -16.18
CA ARG A 168 9.23 -3.74 -16.75
C ARG A 168 10.73 -3.93 -16.95
#